data_AF-Q72CZ4-F1
#
_entry.id   AF-Q72CZ4-F1
#
_cell.length_a   1.000
_cell.length_b   1.000
_cell.length_c   1.000
_cell.angle_alpha   90.00
_cell.angle_beta   90.00
_cell.angle_gamma   90.00
#
_symmetry.space_group_name_H-M   'P 1'
#
loop_
_entity.id
_entity.type
_entity.pdbx_description
1 polymer ?
#
loop_
_entity_poly.entity_id
_entity_poly.type
_entity_poly.pdbx_seq_one_letter_code
_entity_poly.pdbx_strand_id
1 'polypeptide(L)' 'MVAAKIRDARLALGVLAGQVSEESWGLIRCVQNELDDAAGQAETLERELTVPAPGAKHEGGI' A
#
# COMPACT_ATOMS: atom_id res chain seq x y z
N MET A 1 -6.13 0.72 -4.60
CA MET A 1 -5.72 1.40 -5.86
C MET A 1 -4.27 1.88 -5.84
N VAL A 2 -3.81 2.43 -4.73
CA VAL A 2 -2.42 2.75 -4.36
C VAL A 2 -1.85 1.68 -3.41
N ALA A 3 -2.60 1.23 -2.40
CA ALA A 3 -2.15 0.22 -1.43
C ALA A 3 -1.64 -1.06 -2.11
N ALA A 4 -2.38 -1.55 -3.12
CA ALA A 4 -1.97 -2.70 -3.92
C ALA A 4 -0.65 -2.45 -4.68
N LYS A 5 -0.46 -1.27 -5.28
CA LYS A 5 0.78 -0.94 -6.00
C LYS A 5 1.99 -0.88 -5.08
N ILE A 6 1.81 -0.40 -3.84
CA ILE A 6 2.86 -0.38 -2.83
C ILE A 6 3.25 -1.82 -2.44
N ARG A 7 2.26 -2.70 -2.25
CA ARG A 7 2.52 -4.14 -2.02
C ARG A 7 3.23 -4.79 -3.19
N ASP A 8 2.86 -4.46 -4.43
CA ASP A 8 3.52 -4.99 -5.63
C ASP A 8 4.99 -4.56 -5.69
N ALA A 9 5.29 -3.30 -5.34
CA ALA A 9 6.67 -2.82 -5.25
C ALA A 9 7.48 -3.57 -4.17
N ARG A 10 6.88 -3.79 -2.99
CA ARG A 10 7.49 -4.63 -1.93
C ARG A 10 7.80 -6.04 -2.45
N LEU A 11 6.84 -6.68 -3.13
CA LEU A 11 7.01 -8.04 -3.66
C LEU A 11 8.09 -8.08 -4.75
N ALA A 12 8.15 -7.07 -5.62
CA ALA A 12 9.16 -6.97 -6.67
C ALA A 12 10.59 -6.92 -6.11
N LEU A 13 10.80 -6.29 -4.94
CA LEU A 13 12.12 -6.31 -4.27
C LEU A 13 12.54 -7.73 -3.84
N GLY A 14 11.59 -8.66 -3.71
CA GLY A 14 11.84 -10.06 -3.38
C GLY A 14 12.76 -10.77 -4.38
N VAL A 15 12.82 -10.31 -5.64
CA VAL A 15 13.67 -10.91 -6.68
C VAL A 15 15.16 -10.80 -6.38
N LEU A 16 15.55 -9.85 -5.52
CA LEU A 16 16.95 -9.62 -5.15
C LEU A 16 17.45 -10.61 -4.09
N ALA A 17 16.58 -11.46 -3.53
CA ALA A 17 16.96 -12.48 -2.56
C ALA A 17 18.02 -13.42 -3.14
N GLY A 18 19.17 -13.52 -2.47
CA GLY A 18 20.31 -14.33 -2.94
C GLY A 18 21.05 -13.76 -4.16
N GLN A 19 20.64 -12.61 -4.72
CA GLN A 19 21.36 -11.90 -5.78
C GLN A 19 22.28 -10.80 -5.23
N VAL A 20 22.08 -10.40 -3.98
CA VAL A 20 22.87 -9.39 -3.28
C VAL A 20 23.51 -9.97 -2.02
N SER A 21 24.46 -9.25 -1.44
CA SER A 21 25.05 -9.64 -0.14
C SER A 21 24.01 -9.61 0.98
N GLU A 22 24.23 -10.39 2.05
CA GLU A 22 23.34 -10.43 3.22
C GLU A 22 23.16 -9.05 3.89
N GLU A 23 24.21 -8.23 3.91
CA GLU A 23 24.13 -6.86 4.42
C GLU A 23 23.18 -5.99 3.58
N SER A 24 23.34 -6.02 2.25
CA SER A 24 22.46 -5.29 1.34
C SER A 24 21.03 -5.84 1.38
N TRP A 25 20.88 -7.16 1.55
CA TRP A 25 19.59 -7.81 1.73
C TRP A 25 18.91 -7.38 3.04
N GLY A 26 19.66 -7.15 4.11
CA GLY A 26 19.19 -6.54 5.34
C GLY A 26 18.54 -5.17 5.10
N LEU A 27 19.21 -4.30 4.34
CA LEU A 27 18.67 -2.98 3.98
C LEU A 27 17.41 -3.08 3.10
N ILE A 28 17.38 -3.99 2.13
CA ILE A 28 16.20 -4.23 1.29
C ILE A 28 15.01 -4.68 2.14
N ARG A 29 15.23 -5.55 3.14
CA ARG A 29 14.17 -5.96 4.06
C ARG A 29 13.60 -4.81 4.88
N CYS A 30 14.44 -3.85 5.31
CA CYS A 30 13.96 -2.63 5.94
C CYS A 30 13.03 -1.85 4.99
N VAL A 31 13.43 -1.65 3.74
CA VAL A 31 12.58 -0.99 2.73
C VAL A 31 11.28 -1.76 2.49
N GLN A 32 11.33 -3.09 2.43
CA GLN A 32 10.13 -3.91 2.28
C GLN A 32 9.16 -3.77 3.45
N ASN A 33 9.64 -3.59 4.68
CA ASN A 33 8.79 -3.36 5.85
C ASN A 33 8.12 -1.97 5.78
N GLU A 34 8.88 -0.92 5.47
CA GLU A 34 8.34 0.44 5.33
C GLU A 34 7.26 0.52 4.23
N LEU A 35 7.46 -0.22 3.13
CA LEU A 35 6.45 -0.34 2.07
C LEU A 35 5.18 -1.05 2.56
N ASP A 36 5.30 -2.08 3.40
CA ASP A 36 4.14 -2.79 3.95
C ASP A 36 3.32 -1.88 4.87
N ASP A 37 4.00 -1.11 5.72
CA ASP A 37 3.36 -0.12 6.61
C ASP A 37 2.66 0.99 5.80
N ALA A 38 3.34 1.53 4.78
CA ALA A 38 2.76 2.52 3.88
C ALA A 38 1.54 1.98 3.11
N ALA A 39 1.59 0.71 2.69
CA ALA A 39 0.45 0.06 2.06
C ALA A 39 -0.74 -0.08 3.02
N GLY A 40 -0.48 -0.39 4.29
CA GLY A 40 -1.51 -0.44 5.34
C GLY A 40 -2.18 0.92 5.55
N GLN A 41 -1.40 1.99 5.64
CA GLN A 41 -1.92 3.36 5.76
C GLN A 41 -2.75 3.76 4.53
N ALA A 42 -2.24 3.45 3.33
CA ALA A 42 -2.96 3.72 2.09
C ALA A 42 -4.27 2.93 2.00
N GLU A 43 -4.31 1.69 2.49
CA GLU A 43 -5.55 0.89 2.51
C GLU A 43 -6.60 1.53 3.43
N THR A 44 -6.20 2.02 4.61
CA THR A 44 -7.10 2.75 5.51
C THR A 44 -7.69 3.97 4.84
N LEU A 45 -6.85 4.81 4.22
CA LEU A 45 -7.30 6.01 3.51
C LEU A 45 -8.21 5.69 2.33
N GLU A 46 -7.87 4.67 1.54
CA GLU A 46 -8.70 4.22 0.43
C GLU A 46 -10.09 3.81 0.89
N ARG A 47 -10.19 3.11 2.02
CA ARG A 47 -11.46 2.71 2.64
C ARG A 47 -12.24 3.93 3.13
N GLU A 48 -11.59 4.84 3.86
CA GLU A 48 -12.25 6.05 4.40
C GLU A 48 -12.79 6.95 3.29
N LEU A 49 -12.06 7.11 2.19
CA LEU A 49 -12.48 7.92 1.03
C LEU A 49 -13.58 7.25 0.18
N THR A 50 -13.73 5.92 0.26
CA THR A 50 -14.80 5.19 -0.44
C THR A 50 -16.08 5.04 0.38
N VAL A 51 -16.08 5.37 1.67
CA VAL A 51 -17.30 5.45 2.47
C VAL A 51 -18.05 6.74 2.09
N PRO A 52 -19.27 6.67 1.52
CA PRO A 52 -20.05 7.86 1.25
C PRO A 52 -20.31 8.58 2.57
N ALA A 53 -20.08 9.89 2.62
CA ALA A 53 -20.45 10.69 3.78
C ALA A 53 -21.93 10.45 4.11
N PRO A 54 -22.29 10.09 5.37
CA PRO A 54 -23.68 9.89 5.75
C PRO A 54 -24.38 11.25 5.69
N GLY A 55 -25.06 11.54 4.57
CA GLY A 55 -25.71 12.83 4.32
C GLY A 55 -25.72 13.32 2.88
N ALA A 56 -25.09 12.62 1.92
CA ALA A 56 -25.26 12.92 0.49
C ALA A 56 -26.68 12.54 0.04
N LYS A 57 -27.66 13.39 0.39
CA LYS A 57 -29.04 13.29 -0.11
C LYS A 57 -28.99 13.41 -1.62
N HIS A 58 -29.59 12.43 -2.28
CA HIS A 58 -29.93 12.46 -3.70
C HIS A 58 -31.02 13.54 -3.89
N GLU A 59 -30.63 14.80 -4.01
CA GLU A 59 -31.53 15.87 -4.43
C GLU A 59 -31.62 15.83 -5.95
N GLY A 60 -32.60 15.09 -6.47
CA GLY A 60 -32.83 14.99 -7.90
C GLY A 60 -33.89 13.95 -8.23
N GLY A 61 -35.15 14.21 -7.86
CA GLY A 61 -36.27 13.34 -8.22
C GLY A 61 -37.59 13.83 -7.67
N ILE A 62 -38.13 14.91 -8.27
CA ILE A 62 -39.50 15.13 -8.77
C ILE A 62 -39.55 16.56 -9.31
#